data_AF-A0A2V8QPJ4-F1
#
_entry.id   AF-A0A2V8QPJ4-F1
#
_cell.length_a   1.000
_cell.length_b   1.000
_cell.length_c   1.000
_cell.angle_alpha   90.00
_cell.angle_beta   90.00
_cell.angle_gamma   90.00
#
_symmetry.space_group_name_H-M   'P 1'
#
loop_
_entity.id
_entity.type
_entity.pdbx_description
1 polymer ?
#
loop_
_entity_poly.entity_id
_entity_poly.type
_entity_poly.pdbx_seq_one_letter_code
_entity_poly.pdbx_strand_id
1 'polypeptide(L)' 'MNERPNYYRDVETCVEETLRKVGRRITLGTPLGLGKANHLVNEFFRRAREDSSIDLHIFTALTLARPRWKGELERRFV' A
#
# COMPACT_ATOMS: atom_id res chain seq x y z
N MET A 1 14.00 -17.44 -17.04
CA MET A 1 12.70 -17.90 -17.58
C MET A 1 11.83 -16.65 -17.70
N ASN A 2 11.51 -16.20 -18.91
CA ASN A 2 10.64 -15.02 -19.09
C ASN A 2 9.19 -15.44 -18.83
N GLU A 3 8.78 -15.43 -17.56
CA GLU A 3 7.37 -15.58 -17.21
C GLU A 3 6.59 -14.43 -17.85
N ARG A 4 5.56 -14.78 -18.62
CA ARG A 4 4.65 -13.78 -19.19
C ARG A 4 3.80 -13.18 -18.07
N PRO A 5 3.52 -11.87 -18.09
CA PRO A 5 2.65 -11.25 -17.10
C PRO A 5 1.22 -11.82 -17.21
N ASN A 6 0.58 -12.03 -16.06
CA ASN A 6 -0.84 -12.32 -15.98
C ASN A 6 -1.62 -11.01 -16.04
N TYR A 7 -2.72 -11.00 -16.79
CA TYR A 7 -3.63 -9.87 -16.89
C TYR A 7 -4.97 -10.23 -16.24
N TYR A 8 -5.45 -9.33 -15.37
CA TYR A 8 -6.70 -9.47 -14.65
C TYR A 8 -7.68 -8.38 -15.09
N ARG A 9 -8.99 -8.68 -15.05
CA ARG A 9 -10.06 -7.74 -15.45
C ARG A 9 -10.60 -6.92 -14.28
N ASP A 10 -10.29 -7.34 -13.07
CA ASP A 10 -10.76 -6.78 -11.82
C ASP A 10 -9.63 -6.77 -10.78
N VAL A 11 -9.75 -5.91 -9.77
CA VAL A 11 -8.69 -5.70 -8.78
C VAL A 11 -8.72 -6.79 -7.71
N GLU A 12 -9.88 -7.37 -7.46
CA GLU A 12 -10.14 -8.42 -6.47
C GLU A 12 -9.34 -9.68 -6.80
N THR A 13 -9.40 -10.13 -8.05
CA THR A 13 -8.63 -11.28 -8.54
C THR A 13 -7.14 -10.97 -8.57
N CYS A 14 -6.77 -9.76 -8.98
CA CYS A 14 -5.37 -9.33 -8.98
C CYS A 14 -4.76 -9.37 -7.56
N VAL A 15 -5.50 -8.90 -6.56
CA VAL A 15 -5.07 -8.93 -5.15
C VAL A 15 -5.06 -10.35 -4.60
N GLU A 16 -6.08 -11.17 -4.86
CA GLU A 16 -6.11 -12.58 -4.46
C GLU A 16 -4.88 -13.35 -4.96
N GLU A 17 -4.59 -13.24 -6.26
CA GLU A 17 -3.44 -13.92 -6.87
C GLU A 17 -2.10 -13.36 -6.36
N THR A 18 -2.05 -12.06 -6.09
CA THR A 18 -0.86 -11.46 -5.46
C THR A 18 -0.63 -12.04 -4.07
N LEU A 19 -1.67 -12.09 -3.22
CA LEU A 19 -1.61 -12.67 -1.87
C LEU A 19 -1.21 -14.15 -1.90
N ARG A 20 -1.69 -14.92 -2.89
CA ARG A 20 -1.26 -16.32 -3.10
C ARG A 20 0.23 -16.42 -3.40
N LYS A 21 0.77 -15.47 -4.17
CA LYS A 21 2.18 -15.48 -4.60
C LYS A 21 3.13 -14.95 -3.51
N VAL A 22 2.76 -13.90 -2.79
CA VAL A 22 3.65 -13.21 -1.83
C VAL A 22 3.37 -13.56 -0.37
N GLY A 23 2.23 -14.19 -0.09
CA GLY A 23 1.79 -14.52 1.25
C GLY A 23 1.04 -13.37 1.95
N ARG A 24 0.86 -13.52 3.26
CA ARG A 24 0.00 -12.68 4.09
C ARG A 24 0.70 -11.49 4.76
N ARG A 25 2.02 -11.38 4.65
CA ARG A 25 2.79 -10.26 5.18
C ARG A 25 3.23 -9.37 4.03
N ILE A 26 2.56 -8.24 3.86
CA ILE A 26 2.73 -7.35 2.71
C ILE A 26 3.29 -6.01 3.15
N THR A 27 4.39 -5.62 2.52
CA THR A 27 4.91 -4.27 2.55
C THR A 27 4.61 -3.60 1.21
N LEU A 28 3.59 -2.74 1.17
CA LEU A 28 3.10 -2.10 -0.05
C LEU A 28 3.66 -0.68 -0.18
N GLY A 29 4.61 -0.49 -1.10
CA GLY A 29 5.13 0.83 -1.46
C GLY A 29 4.24 1.50 -2.52
N THR A 30 3.81 2.74 -2.28
CA THR A 30 2.97 3.50 -3.22
C THR A 30 3.70 4.77 -3.71
N PRO A 31 3.70 5.05 -5.03
CA PRO A 31 4.41 6.22 -5.57
C PRO A 31 3.74 7.54 -5.17
N LEU A 32 4.53 8.61 -5.15
CA LEU A 32 4.01 9.98 -4.98
C LEU A 32 3.35 10.47 -6.27
N GLY A 33 2.15 11.02 -6.17
CA GLY A 33 1.54 11.80 -7.25
C GLY A 33 0.18 11.30 -7.76
N LEU A 34 -0.32 12.00 -8.78
CA LEU A 34 -1.55 11.66 -9.50
C LEU A 34 -1.33 10.40 -10.34
N GLY A 35 -2.31 9.49 -10.33
CA GLY A 35 -2.23 8.24 -11.09
C GLY A 35 -1.74 7.01 -10.32
N LYS A 36 -1.55 7.10 -8.99
CA LYS A 36 -1.36 5.90 -8.15
C LYS A 36 -2.52 4.92 -8.32
N ALA A 37 -2.23 3.62 -8.23
CA ALA A 37 -3.21 2.54 -8.39
C ALA A 37 -4.17 2.43 -7.19
N ASN A 38 -5.00 3.45 -6.97
CA ASN A 38 -5.86 3.57 -5.79
C ASN A 38 -6.79 2.37 -5.62
N HIS A 39 -7.40 1.88 -6.70
CA HIS A 39 -8.29 0.72 -6.63
C HIS A 39 -7.57 -0.53 -6.12
N LEU A 40 -6.32 -0.74 -6.55
CA LEU A 40 -5.50 -1.85 -6.08
C LEU A 40 -5.12 -1.70 -4.60
N VAL A 41 -4.65 -0.51 -4.20
CA VAL A 41 -4.29 -0.22 -2.80
C VAL A 41 -5.50 -0.36 -1.87
N ASN A 42 -6.67 0.13 -2.30
CA ASN A 42 -7.90 0.04 -1.54
C ASN A 42 -8.37 -1.41 -1.38
N GLU A 43 -8.19 -2.26 -2.38
CA GLU A 43 -8.54 -3.66 -2.30
C GLU A 43 -7.62 -4.43 -1.33
N PHE A 44 -6.30 -4.18 -1.35
CA PHE A 44 -5.39 -4.70 -0.33
C PHE A 44 -5.82 -4.29 1.09
N PHE A 45 -6.17 -3.01 1.27
CA PHE A 45 -6.67 -2.52 2.55
C PHE A 45 -7.98 -3.20 2.97
N ARG A 46 -8.93 -3.35 2.03
CA ARG A 46 -10.22 -4.01 2.29
C ARG A 46 -10.02 -5.45 2.75
N ARG A 47 -9.17 -6.22 2.06
CA ARG A 47 -8.82 -7.59 2.42
C ARG A 47 -8.18 -7.68 3.82
N ALA A 48 -7.19 -6.85 4.11
CA ALA A 48 -6.55 -6.85 5.42
C ALA A 48 -7.48 -6.41 6.57
N ARG A 49 -8.48 -5.56 6.26
CA ARG A 49 -9.51 -5.17 7.23
C ARG A 49 -10.51 -6.30 7.53
N GLU A 50 -10.80 -7.15 6.54
CA GLU A 50 -11.75 -8.27 6.66
C GLU A 50 -11.11 -9.55 7.19
N ASP A 51 -9.82 -9.77 6.90
CA ASP A 51 -9.04 -10.93 7.34
C ASP A 51 -7.83 -10.49 8.17
N SER A 52 -7.93 -10.68 9.49
CA SER A 52 -6.89 -10.30 10.46
C SER A 52 -5.61 -11.15 10.37
N SER A 53 -5.60 -12.22 9.57
CA SER A 53 -4.38 -12.99 9.30
C SER A 53 -3.42 -12.27 8.34
N ILE A 54 -3.87 -11.19 7.69
CA ILE A 54 -3.07 -10.38 6.77
C ILE A 54 -2.39 -9.22 7.53
N ASP A 55 -1.06 -9.24 7.56
CA ASP A 55 -0.23 -8.13 8.05
C ASP A 55 0.10 -7.20 6.87
N LEU A 56 -0.60 -6.07 6.78
CA LEU A 56 -0.43 -5.07 5.72
C LEU A 56 0.20 -3.79 6.25
N HIS A 57 1.38 -3.45 5.73
CA HIS A 57 2.02 -2.16 5.95
C HIS A 57 2.09 -1.37 4.64
N ILE A 58 1.51 -0.16 4.62
CA ILE A 58 1.51 0.71 3.44
C ILE A 58 2.51 1.84 3.64
N PHE A 59 3.57 1.86 2.83
CA PHE A 59 4.47 3.00 2.72
C PHE A 59 3.95 3.95 1.66
N THR A 60 3.58 5.16 2.08
CA THR A 60 3.27 6.27 1.18
C THR A 60 4.45 7.20 1.07
N ALA A 61 4.62 7.83 -0.08
CA ALA A 61 5.77 8.69 -0.33
C ALA A 61 5.77 10.00 0.50
N LEU A 62 4.61 10.48 0.94
CA LEU A 62 4.49 11.58 1.89
C LEU A 62 3.52 11.22 3.01
N THR A 63 3.82 11.73 4.21
CA THR A 63 2.89 11.72 5.34
C THR A 63 1.89 12.86 5.15
N LEU A 64 0.58 12.54 5.09
CA LEU A 64 -0.48 13.56 4.98
C LEU A 64 -0.72 14.31 6.30
N ALA A 65 -0.21 13.79 7.42
CA ALA A 65 -0.28 14.47 8.71
C ALA A 65 0.73 15.61 8.74
N ARG A 66 0.29 16.79 9.21
CA ARG A 66 1.24 17.85 9.58
C ARG A 66 2.16 17.31 10.69
N PRO A 67 3.48 17.47 10.57
CA PRO A 67 4.39 17.08 11.62
C PRO A 67 4.08 17.86 12.90
N ARG A 68 4.16 17.20 14.05
CA ARG A 68 4.10 17.86 15.36
C ARG A 68 5.53 18.04 15.85
N TRP A 69 5.93 19.29 16.06
CA TRP A 69 7.23 19.58 16.67
C TRP A 69 7.24 19.10 18.13
N LYS A 70 8.42 18.73 18.61
CA LYS A 70 8.72 18.39 20.01
C LYS A 70 9.77 19.32 20.63
N GLY A 71 10.31 20.26 19.85
CA GLY A 71 11.32 21.21 20.30
C GLY A 71 11.41 22.46 19.43
N GLU A 72 12.23 23.41 19.86
CA GLU A 72 12.32 24.73 19.24
C GLU A 72 12.88 24.69 17.82
N LEU A 73 13.86 23.81 17.56
CA LEU A 73 14.44 23.64 16.23
C LEU A 73 13.40 23.11 15.24
N GLU A 74 12.70 22.03 15.57
CA GLU A 74 11.64 21.44 14.73
C GLU A 74 10.53 22.47 14.45
N ARG A 75 10.16 23.28 15.46
CA ARG A 75 9.15 24.33 15.30
C ARG A 75 9.52 25.37 14.24
N ARG A 76 10.81 25.64 13.98
CA ARG A 76 11.25 26.61 12.97
C ARG A 76 11.16 26.09 11.53
N PHE A 77 10.98 24.78 11.33
CA PHE A 77 10.97 24.11 10.02
C PHE A 77 9.62 23.46 9.67
N VAL A 78 8.58 23.67 10.48
CA VAL A 78 7.20 23.18 10.29
C VAL A 78 6.25 24.36 10.18
#